data_AF-A0AAN5D7H2-F1
#
_entry.id   AF-A0AAN5D7H2-F1
#
_cell.length_a   1.000
_cell.length_b   1.000
_cell.length_c   1.000
_cell.angle_alpha   90.00
_cell.angle_beta   90.00
_cell.angle_gamma   90.00
#
_symmetry.space_group_name_H-M   'P 1'
#
loop_
_entity.id
_entity.type
_entity.pdbx_description
1 polymer ?
#
loop_
_entity_poly.entity_id
_entity_poly.type
_entity_poly.pdbx_seq_one_letter_code
_entity_poly.pdbx_strand_id
1 'polypeptide(L)'
;MILDFAVAEACIIAHTCDAISCVFCAITYFRSRRKYRESFTRVTLDTRFLLFESQELTFALLPVCIMDVILKNVSLITIWIYAIYRNKFFHFSYTLLAFYSINTINVFIGEVSLIRSHRLLWRRFK
;
A
#
# COMPACT_ATOMS: atom_id res chain seq x y z
N MET A 1 -25.19 -11.11 11.55
CA MET A 1 -25.45 -9.72 11.99
C MET A 1 -24.33 -9.17 12.88
N ILE A 2 -23.98 -9.80 14.01
CA ILE A 2 -22.86 -9.34 14.87
C ILE A 2 -21.49 -9.54 14.18
N LEU A 3 -21.30 -10.67 13.49
CA LEU A 3 -20.07 -10.97 12.74
C LEU A 3 -19.83 -9.98 11.59
N ASP A 4 -20.90 -9.52 10.94
CA ASP A 4 -20.82 -8.62 9.78
C ASP A 4 -20.35 -7.22 10.18
N PHE A 5 -20.69 -6.78 11.40
CA PHE A 5 -20.31 -5.46 11.90
C PHE A 5 -18.84 -5.40 12.29
N ALA A 6 -18.34 -6.43 12.98
CA ALA A 6 -16.92 -6.52 13.36
C ALA A 6 -15.99 -6.59 12.15
N VAL A 7 -16.39 -7.32 11.09
CA VAL A 7 -15.62 -7.38 9.84
C VAL A 7 -15.58 -6.02 9.14
N ALA A 8 -16.70 -5.29 9.12
CA ALA A 8 -16.75 -3.96 8.53
C ALA A 8 -15.85 -2.95 9.28
N GLU A 9 -15.89 -2.95 10.61
CA GLU A 9 -15.02 -2.09 11.44
C GLU A 9 -13.53 -2.41 11.23
N ALA A 10 -13.15 -3.69 11.24
CA ALA A 10 -11.78 -4.11 11.00
C ALA A 10 -11.29 -3.67 9.60
N CYS A 11 -12.15 -3.75 8.57
CA CYS A 11 -11.81 -3.30 7.23
C CYS A 11 -11.59 -1.79 7.17
N ILE A 12 -12.43 -0.99 7.84
CA ILE A 12 -12.29 0.47 7.90
C ILE A 12 -10.99 0.85 8.64
N ILE A 13 -10.68 0.18 9.75
CA ILE A 13 -9.45 0.42 10.50
C ILE A 13 -8.22 0.09 9.64
N ALA A 14 -8.19 -1.07 8.99
CA ALA A 14 -7.10 -1.44 8.09
C ALA A 14 -6.91 -0.38 6.99
N HIS A 15 -7.99 0.01 6.33
CA HIS A 15 -7.99 1.05 5.31
C HIS A 15 -7.41 2.39 5.78
N THR A 16 -7.80 2.84 6.98
CA THR A 16 -7.30 4.11 7.51
C THR A 16 -5.82 4.02 7.83
N CYS A 17 -5.34 2.90 8.38
CA CYS A 17 -3.93 2.65 8.61
C CYS A 17 -3.11 2.68 7.30
N ASP A 18 -3.62 2.07 6.22
CA ASP A 18 -2.92 2.03 4.93
C ASP A 18 -2.88 3.40 4.26
N ALA A 19 -3.98 4.15 4.31
CA ALA A 19 -4.04 5.52 3.80
C ALA A 19 -3.06 6.43 4.55
N ILE A 20 -3.01 6.32 5.88
CA ILE A 20 -2.04 7.06 6.71
C ILE A 20 -0.62 6.66 6.32
N SER A 21 -0.33 5.37 6.18
CA SER A 21 0.99 4.86 5.78
C SER A 21 1.41 5.39 4.41
N CYS A 22 0.48 5.44 3.44
CA CYS A 22 0.73 6.02 2.12
C CYS A 22 1.08 7.51 2.20
N VAL A 23 0.36 8.29 3.02
CA VAL A 23 0.64 9.73 3.23
C VAL A 23 2.00 9.92 3.88
N PHE A 24 2.32 9.16 4.93
CA PHE A 24 3.64 9.22 5.56
C PHE A 24 4.75 8.84 4.59
N CYS A 25 4.55 7.81 3.76
CA CYS A 25 5.51 7.41 2.73
C CYS A 25 5.73 8.54 1.70
N ALA A 26 4.66 9.18 1.23
CA ALA A 26 4.74 10.32 0.32
C ALA A 26 5.49 11.51 0.93
N ILE A 27 5.12 11.91 2.16
CA ILE A 27 5.82 12.99 2.88
C ILE A 27 7.30 12.68 3.04
N THR A 28 7.63 11.45 3.42
CA THR A 28 9.02 11.01 3.65
C THR A 28 9.80 11.00 2.34
N TYR A 29 9.20 10.55 1.24
CA TYR A 29 9.81 10.61 -0.09
C TYR A 29 10.12 12.06 -0.50
N PHE A 30 9.14 12.96 -0.43
CA PHE A 30 9.33 14.36 -0.83
C PHE A 30 10.34 15.08 0.07
N ARG A 31 10.31 14.84 1.39
CA ARG A 31 11.29 15.39 2.33
C ARG A 31 12.69 14.87 2.06
N SER A 32 12.86 13.58 1.85
CA SER A 32 14.15 12.96 1.57
C SER A 32 14.73 13.48 0.26
N ARG A 33 13.92 13.56 -0.81
CA ARG A 33 14.33 14.12 -2.10
C ARG A 33 14.73 15.60 -2.00
N ARG A 34 13.96 16.41 -1.27
CA ARG A 34 14.28 17.83 -1.06
C ARG A 34 15.59 17.98 -0.29
N LYS A 35 15.74 17.25 0.83
CA LYS A 35 16.92 17.31 1.68
C LYS A 35 18.17 16.79 0.96
N TYR A 36 18.06 15.74 0.14
CA TYR A 36 19.15 15.24 -0.70
C TYR A 36 19.65 16.32 -1.67
N ARG A 37 18.73 17.03 -2.34
CA ARG A 37 19.08 18.14 -3.26
C ARG A 37 19.75 19.31 -2.55
N GLU A 38 19.26 19.67 -1.37
CA GLU A 38 19.82 20.77 -0.55
C GLU A 38 21.17 20.40 0.09
N SER A 39 21.39 19.11 0.39
CA SER A 39 22.56 18.60 1.12
C SER A 39 23.73 18.19 0.21
N PHE A 40 23.54 18.24 -1.11
CA PHE A 40 24.51 17.73 -2.09
C PHE A 40 25.88 18.43 -2.05
N THR A 41 25.96 19.64 -1.51
CA THR A 41 27.21 20.42 -1.42
C THR A 41 27.73 20.58 0.01
N ARG A 42 26.90 20.41 1.05
CA ARG A 42 27.24 20.83 2.43
C ARG A 42 27.54 19.70 3.42
N VAL A 43 27.17 18.45 3.12
CA VAL A 43 27.15 17.38 4.14
C VAL A 43 28.15 16.26 3.82
N THR A 44 28.60 15.56 4.86
CA THR A 44 29.56 14.45 4.83
C THR A 44 29.10 13.31 3.93
N LEU A 45 30.05 12.57 3.35
CA LEU A 45 29.80 11.42 2.46
C LEU A 45 28.80 10.41 3.05
N ASP A 46 28.91 10.14 4.35
CA ASP A 46 28.11 9.14 5.06
C ASP A 46 26.61 9.51 5.10
N THR A 47 26.31 10.77 5.45
CA THR A 47 24.93 11.28 5.43
C THR A 47 24.32 11.31 4.02
N ARG A 48 25.13 11.49 2.97
CA ARG A 48 24.65 11.42 1.59
C ARG A 48 24.26 9.99 1.21
N PHE A 49 25.02 9.01 1.66
CA PHE A 49 24.72 7.59 1.41
C PHE A 49 23.40 7.20 2.07
N LEU A 50 23.19 7.60 3.32
CA LEU A 50 21.96 7.32 4.07
C LEU A 50 20.72 8.04 3.49
N LEU A 51 20.88 9.27 3.00
CA LEU A 51 19.82 9.98 2.27
C LEU A 51 19.52 9.34 0.91
N PHE A 52 20.53 8.80 0.21
CA PHE A 52 20.33 8.09 -1.04
C PHE A 52 19.59 6.76 -0.82
N GLU A 53 19.98 5.97 0.17
CA GLU A 53 19.35 4.69 0.50
C GLU A 53 17.89 4.87 0.95
N SER A 54 17.62 5.86 1.81
CA SER A 54 16.25 6.21 2.21
C SER A 54 15.40 6.71 1.04
N GLN A 55 15.99 7.42 0.08
CA GLN A 55 15.30 7.82 -1.14
C GLN A 55 15.00 6.62 -2.05
N GLU A 56 15.93 5.69 -2.23
CA GLU A 56 15.72 4.45 -3.02
C GLU A 56 14.62 3.59 -2.39
N LEU A 57 14.64 3.44 -1.06
CA LEU A 57 13.63 2.71 -0.30
C LEU A 57 12.24 3.35 -0.43
N THR A 58 12.13 4.66 -0.16
CA THR A 58 10.85 5.38 -0.26
C THR A 58 10.32 5.45 -1.69
N PHE A 59 11.20 5.50 -2.70
CA PHE A 59 10.81 5.42 -4.11
C PHE A 59 10.22 4.06 -4.47
N ALA A 60 10.74 2.97 -3.90
CA ALA A 60 10.21 1.62 -4.10
C ALA A 60 8.88 1.40 -3.33
N LEU A 61 8.75 1.94 -2.12
CA LEU A 61 7.56 1.80 -1.26
C LEU A 61 6.38 2.63 -1.74
N LEU A 62 6.60 3.83 -2.27
CA LEU A 62 5.52 4.72 -2.70
C LEU A 62 4.54 4.08 -3.71
N PRO A 63 4.97 3.48 -4.83
CA PRO A 63 4.06 2.83 -5.76
C PRO A 63 3.35 1.62 -5.14
N VAL A 64 3.99 0.90 -4.22
CA VAL A 64 3.39 -0.22 -3.49
C VAL A 64 2.26 0.28 -2.60
N CYS A 65 2.49 1.32 -1.81
CA CYS A 65 1.45 1.92 -0.95
C CYS A 65 0.29 2.48 -1.77
N ILE A 66 0.56 3.12 -2.91
CA ILE A 66 -0.50 3.64 -3.79
C ILE A 66 -1.35 2.49 -4.35
N MET A 67 -0.72 1.43 -4.85
CA MET A 67 -1.43 0.25 -5.36
C MET A 67 -2.24 -0.44 -4.26
N ASP A 68 -1.70 -0.55 -3.05
CA ASP A 68 -2.38 -1.15 -1.90
C ASP A 68 -3.67 -0.40 -1.58
N VAL A 69 -3.62 0.94 -1.52
CA VAL A 69 -4.79 1.80 -1.31
C VAL A 69 -5.81 1.66 -2.44
N ILE A 70 -5.38 1.61 -3.70
CA ILE A 70 -6.28 1.45 -4.85
C ILE A 70 -7.01 0.10 -4.79
N LEU A 71 -6.29 -1.01 -4.62
CA LEU A 71 -6.87 -2.35 -4.64
C LEU A 71 -7.79 -2.58 -3.44
N LYS A 72 -7.42 -2.07 -2.27
CA LYS A 72 -8.30 -2.09 -1.11
C LYS A 72 -9.56 -1.26 -1.35
N ASN A 73 -9.48 -0.09 -1.99
CA ASN A 73 -10.67 0.71 -2.34
C ASN A 73 -11.59 -0.05 -3.31
N VAL A 74 -11.04 -0.74 -4.29
CA VAL A 74 -11.82 -1.63 -5.18
C VAL A 74 -12.52 -2.71 -4.35
N SER A 75 -11.82 -3.31 -3.37
CA SER A 75 -12.42 -4.31 -2.48
C SER A 75 -13.58 -3.74 -1.65
N LEU A 76 -13.45 -2.53 -1.07
CA LEU A 76 -14.55 -1.87 -0.35
C LEU A 76 -15.75 -1.57 -1.26
N ILE A 77 -15.51 -1.13 -2.49
CA ILE A 77 -16.57 -0.86 -3.46
C ILE A 77 -17.40 -2.13 -3.72
N THR A 78 -16.78 -3.32 -3.76
CA THR A 78 -17.55 -4.57 -3.91
C THR A 78 -18.52 -4.82 -2.76
N ILE A 79 -18.14 -4.46 -1.52
CA ILE A 79 -19.01 -4.54 -0.34
C ILE A 79 -20.13 -3.51 -0.42
N TRP A 80 -19.84 -2.28 -0.82
CA TRP A 80 -20.85 -1.22 -0.99
C TRP A 80 -21.88 -1.56 -2.07
N ILE A 81 -21.43 -2.12 -3.21
CA ILE A 81 -22.32 -2.58 -4.27
C ILE A 81 -23.24 -3.68 -3.73
N TYR A 82 -22.72 -4.64 -2.96
CA TYR A 82 -23.56 -5.66 -2.31
C TYR A 82 -24.56 -5.05 -1.33
N ALA A 83 -24.15 -4.08 -0.51
CA ALA A 83 -25.05 -3.42 0.44
C ALA A 83 -26.22 -2.70 -0.26
N ILE A 84 -25.96 -2.05 -1.40
CA ILE A 84 -26.98 -1.33 -2.18
C ILE A 84 -27.89 -2.29 -2.96
N TYR A 85 -27.34 -3.36 -3.54
CA TYR A 85 -28.05 -4.29 -4.43
C TYR A 85 -28.41 -5.63 -3.77
N ARG A 86 -28.49 -5.64 -2.42
CA ARG A 86 -28.65 -6.82 -1.55
C ARG A 86 -29.72 -7.83 -1.99
N ASN A 87 -30.75 -7.38 -2.71
CA ASN A 87 -31.90 -8.20 -3.08
C ASN A 87 -31.99 -8.63 -4.55
N LYS A 88 -31.04 -8.25 -5.44
CA LYS A 88 -31.25 -8.45 -6.89
C LYS A 88 -30.23 -9.28 -7.66
N PHE A 89 -28.95 -9.35 -7.26
CA PHE A 89 -27.94 -9.94 -8.17
C PHE A 89 -26.78 -10.73 -7.56
N PHE A 90 -26.45 -10.58 -6.27
CA PHE A 90 -25.22 -11.19 -5.72
C PHE A 90 -25.49 -11.95 -4.42
N HIS A 91 -25.20 -13.26 -4.41
CA HIS A 91 -25.08 -14.01 -3.16
C HIS A 91 -23.88 -13.50 -2.37
N PHE A 92 -24.07 -13.33 -1.06
CA PHE A 92 -23.05 -12.89 -0.09
C PHE A 92 -21.71 -13.62 -0.25
N SER A 93 -21.74 -14.93 -0.51
CA SER A 93 -20.55 -15.75 -0.70
C SER A 93 -19.68 -15.32 -1.89
N TYR A 94 -20.29 -14.90 -3.00
CA TYR A 94 -19.53 -14.41 -4.15
C TYR A 94 -18.89 -13.05 -3.89
N THR A 95 -19.58 -12.17 -3.15
CA THR A 95 -19.02 -10.87 -2.74
C THR A 95 -17.83 -11.05 -1.81
N LEU A 96 -17.93 -11.92 -0.82
CA LEU A 96 -16.81 -12.24 0.08
C LEU A 96 -15.65 -12.89 -0.68
N LEU A 97 -15.93 -13.81 -1.60
CA LEU A 97 -14.89 -14.43 -2.42
C LEU A 97 -14.13 -13.38 -3.24
N ALA A 98 -14.84 -12.45 -3.89
CA ALA A 98 -14.22 -11.36 -4.63
C ALA A 98 -13.38 -10.45 -3.71
N PHE A 99 -13.92 -10.08 -2.55
CA PHE A 99 -13.23 -9.26 -1.56
C PHE A 99 -11.92 -9.90 -1.09
N TYR A 100 -11.95 -11.17 -0.68
CA TYR A 100 -10.74 -11.87 -0.22
C TYR A 100 -9.75 -12.13 -1.35
N SER A 101 -10.23 -12.42 -2.56
CA SER A 101 -9.36 -12.63 -3.73
C SER A 101 -8.60 -11.35 -4.08
N ILE A 102 -9.26 -10.19 -4.10
CA ILE A 102 -8.63 -8.90 -4.39
C ILE A 102 -7.55 -8.58 -3.33
N ASN A 103 -7.86 -8.76 -2.05
CA ASN A 103 -6.89 -8.52 -0.98
C ASN A 103 -5.70 -9.49 -1.05
N THR A 104 -5.94 -10.75 -1.41
CA THR A 104 -4.87 -11.74 -1.60
C THR A 104 -3.95 -11.34 -2.75
N ILE A 105 -4.53 -10.97 -3.90
CA ILE A 105 -3.78 -10.48 -5.06
C ILE A 105 -2.97 -9.23 -4.69
N ASN A 106 -3.52 -8.33 -3.88
CA ASN A 106 -2.84 -7.13 -3.42
C ASN A 106 -1.54 -7.45 -2.67
N VAL A 107 -1.57 -8.41 -1.76
CA VAL A 107 -0.38 -8.86 -1.02
C VAL A 107 0.69 -9.38 -2.00
N PHE A 108 0.31 -10.24 -2.95
CA PHE A 108 1.26 -10.77 -3.94
C PHE A 108 1.85 -9.68 -4.83
N ILE A 109 1.02 -8.76 -5.32
CA ILE A 109 1.49 -7.65 -6.16
C ILE A 109 2.42 -6.73 -5.37
N GLY A 110 2.09 -6.45 -4.10
CA GLY A 110 2.91 -5.63 -3.22
C GLY A 110 4.29 -6.21 -3.01
N GLU A 111 4.38 -7.49 -2.63
CA GLU A 111 5.65 -8.20 -2.44
C GLU A 111 6.49 -8.25 -3.72
N VAL A 112 5.88 -8.64 -4.85
CA VAL A 112 6.59 -8.70 -6.14
C VAL A 112 7.09 -7.32 -6.57
N SER A 113 6.29 -6.28 -6.38
CA SER A 113 6.65 -4.90 -6.71
C SER A 113 7.78 -4.39 -5.82
N LEU A 114 7.77 -4.74 -4.53
CA LEU A 114 8.81 -4.36 -3.57
C LEU A 114 10.14 -5.05 -3.91
N ILE A 115 10.12 -6.36 -4.15
CA ILE A 115 11.31 -7.13 -4.53
C ILE A 115 11.91 -6.60 -5.84
N ARG A 116 11.07 -6.28 -6.84
CA ARG A 116 11.52 -5.75 -8.14
C ARG A 116 12.07 -4.33 -8.03
N SER A 117 11.48 -3.50 -7.17
CA SER A 117 11.85 -2.08 -7.06
C SER A 117 13.04 -1.85 -6.13
N HIS A 118 13.30 -2.76 -5.18
CA HIS A 118 14.41 -2.63 -4.25
C HIS A 118 15.63 -3.44 -4.70
N ARG A 119 16.67 -2.75 -5.16
CA ARG A 119 17.86 -3.34 -5.80
C ARG A 119 18.58 -4.37 -4.92
N LEU A 120 18.66 -4.14 -3.61
CA LEU A 120 19.30 -5.07 -2.67
C LEU A 120 18.49 -6.35 -2.47
N LEU A 121 17.16 -6.25 -2.49
CA LEU A 121 16.28 -7.41 -2.37
C LEU A 121 16.34 -8.22 -3.66
N TRP A 122 16.21 -7.57 -4.82
CA TRP A 122 16.36 -8.22 -6.12
C TRP A 122 17.68 -8.99 -6.26
N ARG A 123 18.80 -8.42 -5.78
CA ARG A 123 20.11 -9.09 -5.79
C ARG A 123 20.20 -10.33 -4.91
N ARG A 124 19.40 -10.45 -3.85
CA ARG A 124 19.37 -11.65 -2.99
C ARG A 124 18.53 -12.78 -3.59
N PHE A 125 17.56 -12.45 -4.44
CA PHE A 125 16.68 -13.41 -5.10
C PHE A 125 17.18 -13.87 -6.50
N LYS A 126 18.30 -13.30 -6.98
CA LYS A 126 18.94 -13.66 -8.25
C LYS A 126 20.14 -14.57 -8.01
#